data_AF-A0A6N9BRN9-F1
#
_entry.id   AF-A0A6N9BRN9-F1
#
_cell.length_a   1.000
_cell.length_b   1.000
_cell.length_c   1.000
_cell.angle_alpha   90.00
_cell.angle_beta   90.00
_cell.angle_gamma   90.00
#
_symmetry.space_group_name_H-M   'P 1'
#
loop_
_entity.id
_entity.type
_entity.pdbx_description
1 polymer ?
#
loop_
_entity_poly.entity_id
_entity_poly.type
_entity_poly.pdbx_seq_one_letter_code
_entity_poly.pdbx_strand_id
1 'polypeptide(L)'
;MRAKATQSGVCTDCHRHVAADALKRSSHPMRENQLICRDCHDPHGSVGEALAVGATTNETCFQCHAEMRGPFLWEHPPAVEDCSICHVPHGSNQPALLVRRAPQLCQGCHSSAGHRSFPQVAAQLPPGPVSEFLIAQACLNCHTEVHGSNHPSGGYLRR
;
A
#
# COMPACT_ATOMS: atom_id res chain seq x y z
N MET A 1 -11.55 25.07 30.68
CA MET A 1 -12.39 24.06 30.02
C MET A 1 -11.47 23.07 29.33
N ARG A 2 -11.48 21.78 29.68
CA ARG A 2 -10.75 20.76 28.90
C ARG A 2 -11.55 20.54 27.62
N ALA A 3 -10.94 20.75 26.46
CA ALA A 3 -11.55 20.38 25.18
C ALA A 3 -11.92 18.88 25.23
N LYS A 4 -13.10 18.49 24.71
CA LYS A 4 -13.45 17.08 24.58
C LYS A 4 -12.39 16.41 23.70
N ALA A 5 -11.77 15.35 24.21
CA ALA A 5 -10.77 14.61 23.46
C ALA A 5 -11.44 13.96 22.23
N THR A 6 -10.83 14.13 21.05
CA THR A 6 -11.24 13.40 19.85
C THR A 6 -10.84 11.93 20.00
N GLN A 7 -11.51 11.01 19.30
CA GLN A 7 -11.14 9.59 19.35
C GLN A 7 -9.65 9.41 19.00
N SER A 8 -9.22 9.98 17.88
CA SER A 8 -7.81 9.92 17.44
C SER A 8 -6.85 10.46 18.51
N GLY A 9 -7.23 11.53 19.23
CA GLY A 9 -6.44 12.07 20.33
C GLY A 9 -6.28 11.09 21.49
N VAL A 10 -7.37 10.45 21.92
CA VAL A 10 -7.33 9.44 23.00
C VAL A 10 -6.48 8.24 22.61
N CYS A 11 -6.64 7.73 21.39
CA CYS A 11 -5.87 6.57 20.92
C CYS A 11 -4.38 6.90 20.80
N THR A 12 -4.05 8.03 20.18
CA THR A 12 -2.65 8.45 19.97
C THR A 12 -1.95 8.92 21.24
N ASP A 13 -2.68 9.05 22.36
CA ASP A 13 -2.04 9.30 23.65
C ASP A 13 -1.14 8.15 24.12
N CYS A 14 -1.51 6.93 23.76
CA CYS A 14 -0.71 5.72 24.00
C CYS A 14 -0.07 5.19 22.71
N HIS A 15 -0.79 5.22 21.57
CA HIS A 15 -0.31 4.73 20.27
C HIS A 15 0.54 5.78 19.54
N ARG A 16 1.63 6.21 20.17
CA ARG A 16 2.51 7.29 19.68
C ARG A 16 3.19 6.95 18.34
N HIS A 17 3.46 5.67 18.08
CA HIS A 17 4.00 5.23 16.79
C HIS A 17 2.98 5.42 15.66
N VAL A 18 1.71 5.07 15.86
CA VAL A 18 0.63 5.31 14.89
C VAL A 18 0.44 6.81 14.66
N ALA A 19 0.55 7.61 15.72
CA ALA A 19 0.55 9.07 15.61
C ALA A 19 1.65 9.55 14.66
N ALA A 20 2.88 9.07 14.86
CA ALA A 20 4.03 9.38 14.01
C ALA A 20 3.91 8.82 12.58
N ASP A 21 3.15 7.76 12.36
CA ASP A 21 2.88 7.21 11.03
C ASP A 21 1.83 8.03 10.27
N ALA A 22 0.76 8.47 10.94
CA ALA A 22 -0.21 9.42 10.39
C ALA A 22 0.46 10.75 9.99
N LEU A 23 1.47 11.13 10.78
CA LEU A 23 2.70 11.87 10.45
C LEU A 23 3.27 11.94 9.01
N LYS A 24 3.26 10.81 8.31
CA LYS A 24 4.13 10.60 7.16
C LYS A 24 3.56 11.22 5.89
N ARG A 25 4.39 11.24 4.84
CA ARG A 25 4.07 11.87 3.55
C ARG A 25 2.79 11.30 2.92
N SER A 26 2.60 10.00 3.01
CA SER A 26 1.40 9.28 2.58
C SER A 26 0.80 8.64 3.81
N SER A 27 -0.43 8.98 4.15
CA SER A 27 -1.20 8.37 5.25
C SER A 27 -2.68 8.39 4.86
N HIS A 28 -3.48 7.51 5.46
CA HIS A 28 -4.92 7.73 5.47
C HIS A 28 -5.23 9.04 6.20
N PRO A 29 -6.34 9.75 5.89
CA PRO A 29 -6.62 11.10 6.38
C PRO A 29 -7.11 11.12 7.84
N MET A 30 -6.28 10.57 8.74
CA MET A 30 -6.52 10.46 10.18
C MET A 30 -6.20 11.74 10.94
N ARG A 31 -5.29 12.57 10.41
CA ARG A 31 -4.91 13.86 11.01
C ARG A 31 -6.06 14.85 10.98
N GLU A 32 -6.78 14.86 9.87
CA GLU A 32 -7.93 15.71 9.62
C GLU A 32 -9.23 15.10 10.18
N ASN A 33 -9.16 13.94 10.84
CA ASN A 33 -10.30 13.14 11.33
C ASN A 33 -11.35 12.83 10.25
N GLN A 34 -10.94 12.70 8.98
CA GLN A 34 -11.83 12.21 7.91
C GLN A 34 -11.96 10.68 7.96
N LEU A 35 -10.91 10.01 8.46
CA LEU A 35 -10.93 8.63 8.91
C LEU A 35 -10.49 8.60 10.37
N ILE A 36 -11.09 7.74 11.19
CA ILE A 36 -10.74 7.59 12.60
C ILE A 36 -10.41 6.13 12.92
N CYS A 37 -9.73 5.90 14.05
CA CYS A 37 -9.19 4.59 14.41
C CYS A 37 -10.25 3.47 14.36
N ARG A 38 -11.48 3.78 14.79
CA ARG A 38 -12.57 2.77 14.81
C ARG A 38 -13.10 2.36 13.45
N ASP A 39 -12.78 3.12 12.40
CA ASP A 39 -13.22 2.78 11.05
C ASP A 39 -12.45 1.56 10.53
N CYS A 40 -11.30 1.26 11.15
CA CYS A 40 -10.51 0.06 10.86
C CYS A 40 -10.40 -0.90 12.05
N HIS A 41 -10.52 -0.43 13.30
CA HIS A 41 -10.34 -1.26 14.50
C HIS A 41 -11.55 -1.27 15.45
N ASP A 42 -11.84 -2.40 16.09
CA ASP A 42 -12.77 -2.45 17.22
C ASP A 42 -12.01 -2.46 18.56
N PRO A 43 -11.96 -1.35 19.32
CA PRO A 43 -11.27 -1.30 20.60
C PRO A 43 -11.89 -2.20 21.69
N HIS A 44 -13.11 -2.70 21.49
CA HIS A 44 -13.73 -3.67 22.40
C HIS A 44 -13.44 -5.13 22.03
N GLY A 45 -12.77 -5.36 20.90
CA GLY A 45 -12.37 -6.67 20.42
C GLY A 45 -13.05 -7.04 19.10
N SER A 46 -12.29 -7.65 18.19
CA SER A 46 -12.80 -8.28 16.98
C SER A 46 -12.06 -9.61 16.73
N VAL A 47 -12.55 -10.37 15.75
CA VAL A 47 -11.89 -11.61 15.30
C VAL A 47 -10.70 -11.34 14.37
N GLY A 48 -10.61 -10.13 13.82
CA GLY A 48 -9.53 -9.73 12.92
C GLY A 48 -8.22 -9.49 13.68
N GLU A 49 -7.10 -9.71 12.98
CA GLU A 49 -5.78 -9.42 13.53
C GLU A 49 -5.65 -7.95 13.94
N ALA A 50 -4.92 -7.67 15.03
CA ALA A 50 -4.77 -6.34 15.61
C ALA A 50 -6.11 -5.62 15.87
N LEU A 51 -7.18 -6.38 16.13
CA LEU A 51 -8.54 -5.89 16.34
C LEU A 51 -9.15 -5.21 15.10
N ALA A 52 -8.75 -5.60 13.89
CA ALA A 52 -9.34 -5.07 12.67
C ALA A 52 -10.84 -5.41 12.57
N VAL A 53 -11.67 -4.51 12.04
CA VAL A 53 -13.14 -4.69 12.00
C VAL A 53 -13.59 -5.80 11.05
N GLY A 54 -12.84 -6.07 9.98
CA GLY A 54 -13.03 -7.24 9.11
C GLY A 54 -12.37 -8.49 9.68
N ALA A 55 -12.78 -9.68 9.24
CA ALA A 55 -12.15 -10.92 9.69
C ALA A 55 -10.73 -11.08 9.13
N THR A 56 -10.41 -10.40 8.03
CA THR A 56 -9.07 -10.29 7.45
C THR A 56 -8.68 -8.84 7.19
N THR A 57 -7.38 -8.58 6.98
CA THR A 57 -6.87 -7.28 6.54
C THR A 57 -7.61 -6.81 5.29
N ASN A 58 -7.73 -7.68 4.28
CA ASN A 58 -8.37 -7.35 3.00
C ASN A 58 -9.85 -7.01 3.18
N GLU A 59 -10.59 -7.78 3.98
CA GLU A 59 -12.00 -7.47 4.27
C GLU A 59 -12.18 -6.10 4.91
N THR A 60 -11.25 -5.69 5.78
CA THR A 60 -11.25 -4.34 6.35
C THR A 60 -11.02 -3.28 5.27
N CYS A 61 -10.04 -3.50 4.38
CA CYS A 61 -9.75 -2.59 3.27
C CYS A 61 -10.93 -2.46 2.29
N PHE A 62 -11.60 -3.57 1.97
CA PHE A 62 -12.71 -3.62 1.01
C PHE A 62 -13.99 -2.93 1.50
N GLN A 63 -14.08 -2.55 2.77
CA GLN A 63 -15.19 -1.71 3.25
C GLN A 63 -15.21 -0.34 2.55
N CYS A 64 -14.04 0.15 2.12
CA CYS A 64 -13.89 1.39 1.38
C CYS A 64 -13.36 1.17 -0.05
N HIS A 65 -12.40 0.25 -0.23
CA HIS A 65 -11.76 -0.06 -1.52
C HIS A 65 -12.40 -1.27 -2.20
N ALA A 66 -13.73 -1.22 -2.38
CA ALA A 66 -14.51 -2.34 -2.92
C ALA A 66 -14.08 -2.75 -4.33
N GLU A 67 -13.54 -1.80 -5.11
CA GLU A 67 -13.02 -2.02 -6.46
C GLU A 67 -11.84 -3.01 -6.51
N MET A 68 -11.12 -3.17 -5.40
CA MET A 68 -9.95 -4.06 -5.31
C MET A 68 -10.31 -5.50 -4.91
N ARG A 69 -11.58 -5.78 -4.60
CA ARG A 69 -12.02 -7.07 -4.04
C ARG A 69 -11.94 -8.25 -5.01
N GLY A 70 -12.01 -7.99 -6.31
CA GLY A 70 -12.08 -9.04 -7.33
C GLY A 70 -13.40 -9.85 -7.28
N PRO A 71 -13.43 -11.04 -7.90
CA PRO A 71 -12.31 -11.69 -8.60
C PRO A 71 -11.92 -10.94 -9.86
N PHE A 72 -10.64 -10.97 -10.19
CA PHE A 72 -10.13 -10.48 -11.47
C PHE A 72 -9.82 -11.67 -12.38
N LEU A 73 -9.89 -11.49 -13.71
CA LEU A 73 -9.46 -12.52 -14.66
C LEU A 73 -7.97 -12.86 -14.48
N TRP A 74 -7.15 -11.84 -14.22
CA TRP A 74 -5.73 -11.94 -13.94
C TRP A 74 -5.44 -11.28 -12.60
N GLU A 75 -5.33 -12.08 -11.55
CA GLU A 75 -5.04 -11.60 -10.21
C GLU A 75 -3.53 -11.38 -10.03
N HIS A 76 -3.17 -10.38 -9.23
CA HIS A 76 -1.82 -10.25 -8.69
C HIS A 76 -1.79 -10.97 -7.34
N PRO A 77 -1.09 -12.11 -7.19
CA PRO A 77 -1.22 -12.96 -6.00
C PRO A 77 -1.09 -12.23 -4.66
N PRO A 78 -0.09 -11.35 -4.41
CA PRO A 78 0.00 -10.69 -3.11
C PRO A 78 -1.13 -9.67 -2.87
N ALA A 79 -1.82 -9.18 -3.91
CA ALA A 79 -2.95 -8.26 -3.75
C ALA A 79 -4.22 -8.97 -3.26
N VAL A 80 -4.39 -10.26 -3.60
CA VAL A 80 -5.51 -11.08 -3.12
C VAL A 80 -5.22 -11.74 -1.77
N GLU A 81 -3.94 -11.96 -1.45
CA GLU A 81 -3.49 -12.55 -0.19
C GLU A 81 -3.62 -11.56 0.98
N ASP A 82 -2.88 -10.45 0.95
CA ASP A 82 -2.90 -9.44 2.00
C ASP A 82 -2.38 -8.08 1.50
N CYS A 83 -3.23 -7.04 1.58
CA CYS A 83 -2.92 -5.67 1.19
C CYS A 83 -1.66 -5.12 1.90
N SER A 84 -1.38 -5.58 3.13
CA SER A 84 -0.26 -5.15 3.94
C SER A 84 1.11 -5.67 3.46
N ILE A 85 1.14 -6.62 2.53
CA ILE A 85 2.38 -7.05 1.87
C ILE A 85 3.05 -5.87 1.17
N CYS A 86 2.24 -4.99 0.58
CA CYS A 86 2.71 -3.81 -0.15
C CYS A 86 2.44 -2.49 0.57
N HIS A 87 1.37 -2.39 1.37
CA HIS A 87 0.92 -1.14 1.99
C HIS A 87 1.13 -1.10 3.51
N VAL A 88 1.42 0.09 4.03
CA VAL A 88 1.44 0.40 5.46
C VAL A 88 0.21 1.24 5.79
N PRO A 89 -0.85 0.67 6.39
CA PRO A 89 -2.16 1.32 6.51
C PRO A 89 -2.13 2.63 7.30
N HIS A 90 -1.23 2.77 8.28
CA HIS A 90 -1.14 4.00 9.08
C HIS A 90 -0.38 5.13 8.38
N GLY A 91 0.64 4.79 7.58
CA GLY A 91 1.41 5.77 6.83
C GLY A 91 2.80 5.30 6.39
N SER A 92 3.24 5.85 5.26
CA SER A 92 4.56 5.62 4.67
C SER A 92 5.18 6.92 4.15
N ASN A 93 6.51 6.95 4.12
CA ASN A 93 7.25 8.00 3.40
C ASN A 93 7.26 7.77 1.88
N GLN A 94 6.80 6.61 1.42
CA GLN A 94 6.61 6.29 0.02
C GLN A 94 5.18 6.65 -0.43
N PRO A 95 4.96 6.99 -1.70
CA PRO A 95 3.63 7.27 -2.23
C PRO A 95 2.69 6.06 -2.05
N ALA A 96 1.39 6.33 -2.00
CA ALA A 96 0.34 5.30 -1.89
C ALA A 96 0.59 4.32 -0.74
N LEU A 97 1.09 4.80 0.41
CA LEU A 97 1.32 3.99 1.61
C LEU A 97 2.32 2.84 1.41
N LEU A 98 3.14 2.81 0.36
CA LEU A 98 3.94 1.62 0.05
C LEU A 98 5.05 1.34 1.09
N VAL A 99 5.30 0.07 1.39
CA VAL A 99 6.39 -0.37 2.28
C VAL A 99 7.78 -0.02 1.70
N ARG A 100 7.88 0.00 0.36
CA ARG A 100 9.06 0.37 -0.42
C ARG A 100 8.61 1.08 -1.70
N ARG A 101 9.44 1.97 -2.25
CA ARG A 101 9.15 2.58 -3.56
C ARG A 101 9.36 1.57 -4.70
N ALA A 102 8.73 1.83 -5.84
CA ALA A 102 9.12 1.20 -7.09
C ALA A 102 10.51 1.73 -7.54
N PRO A 103 11.37 0.91 -8.17
CA PRO A 103 11.16 -0.50 -8.54
C PRO A 103 11.45 -1.53 -7.41
N GLN A 104 12.01 -1.10 -6.28
CA GLN A 104 12.50 -2.01 -5.22
C GLN A 104 11.39 -2.86 -4.60
N LEU A 105 10.15 -2.36 -4.56
CA LEU A 105 9.00 -3.14 -4.13
C LEU A 105 8.78 -4.36 -5.03
N CYS A 106 8.68 -4.14 -6.34
CA CYS A 106 8.44 -5.18 -7.34
C CYS A 106 9.59 -6.18 -7.39
N GLN A 107 10.83 -5.69 -7.31
CA GLN A 107 12.04 -6.51 -7.28
C GLN A 107 12.18 -7.38 -6.02
N GLY A 108 11.36 -7.14 -4.98
CA GLY A 108 11.28 -8.02 -3.83
C GLY A 108 10.75 -9.42 -4.16
N CYS A 109 9.93 -9.54 -5.21
CA CYS A 109 9.36 -10.82 -5.66
C CYS A 109 9.73 -11.14 -7.11
N HIS A 110 9.82 -10.14 -7.99
CA HIS A 110 10.12 -10.33 -9.41
C HIS A 110 11.63 -10.25 -9.68
N SER A 111 12.26 -11.41 -9.83
CA SER A 111 13.64 -11.51 -10.31
C SER A 111 13.68 -11.47 -11.85
N SER A 112 13.89 -10.27 -12.43
CA SER A 112 14.46 -9.91 -13.76
C SER A 112 14.30 -10.84 -15.01
N ALA A 113 13.44 -11.84 -15.01
CA ALA A 113 13.25 -12.76 -16.12
C ALA A 113 12.36 -12.08 -17.17
N GLY A 114 12.98 -11.42 -18.15
CA GLY A 114 12.32 -10.95 -19.37
C GLY A 114 12.38 -9.44 -19.65
N HIS A 115 12.79 -8.59 -18.71
CA HIS A 115 13.13 -7.19 -18.99
C HIS A 115 14.26 -6.68 -18.07
N ARG A 116 14.99 -5.63 -18.49
CA ARG A 116 16.17 -5.09 -17.77
C ARG A 116 15.78 -4.51 -16.42
N SER A 117 15.83 -5.33 -15.39
CA SER A 117 15.76 -4.95 -13.98
C SER A 117 17.07 -5.25 -13.26
N PHE A 118 18.21 -5.00 -13.93
CA PHE A 118 19.49 -5.07 -13.24
C PHE A 118 19.47 -4.09 -12.07
N PRO A 119 20.02 -4.46 -10.90
CA PRO A 119 20.29 -3.50 -9.84
C PRO A 119 21.13 -2.39 -10.46
N GLN A 120 20.56 -1.20 -10.63
CA GLN A 120 21.33 -0.08 -11.15
C GLN A 120 22.27 0.41 -10.05
N VAL A 121 23.37 -0.31 -9.85
CA VAL A 121 24.55 0.21 -9.18
C VAL A 121 25.18 1.27 -10.08
N ALA A 122 25.65 2.37 -9.50
CA ALA A 122 26.17 3.53 -10.24
C ALA A 122 27.21 3.14 -11.32
N ALA A 123 27.97 2.06 -11.11
CA ALA A 123 28.97 1.55 -12.04
C ALA A 123 28.43 0.86 -13.31
N GLN A 124 27.13 0.53 -13.37
CA GLN A 124 26.49 -0.19 -14.50
C GLN A 124 25.46 0.66 -15.26
N LEU A 125 25.33 1.94 -14.90
CA LEU A 125 24.50 2.87 -15.65
C LEU A 125 25.22 3.24 -16.96
N PRO A 126 24.64 2.98 -18.15
CA PRO A 126 25.22 3.49 -19.38
C PRO A 126 25.30 5.03 -19.31
N PRO A 127 26.35 5.66 -19.87
CA PRO A 127 26.40 7.11 -19.98
C PRO A 127 25.22 7.56 -20.86
N GLY A 128 24.21 8.16 -20.25
CA GLY A 128 22.95 8.46 -20.90
C GLY A 128 21.92 9.02 -19.92
N PRO A 129 20.73 9.45 -20.41
CA PRO A 129 19.68 9.93 -19.53
C PRO A 129 19.30 8.84 -18.52
N VAL A 130 18.91 9.29 -17.33
CA VAL A 130 18.47 8.48 -16.21
C VAL A 130 17.42 7.44 -16.65
N SER A 131 17.62 6.17 -16.27
CA SER A 131 16.81 5.02 -16.73
C SER A 131 15.33 5.17 -16.36
N GLU A 132 14.41 4.94 -17.31
CA GLU A 132 12.95 4.96 -17.10
C GLU A 132 12.49 3.97 -16.01
N PHE A 133 13.25 2.88 -15.81
CA PHE A 133 13.03 1.89 -14.75
C PHE A 133 13.42 2.38 -13.34
N LEU A 134 14.07 3.54 -13.22
CA LEU A 134 14.56 4.11 -11.95
C LEU A 134 13.83 5.37 -11.50
N ILE A 135 13.03 5.99 -12.37
CA ILE A 135 12.43 7.31 -12.12
C ILE A 135 10.91 7.17 -12.06
N ALA A 136 10.30 8.06 -11.27
CA ALA A 136 8.86 8.24 -11.19
C ALA A 136 8.13 6.93 -10.90
N GLN A 137 7.22 6.53 -11.79
CA GLN A 137 6.39 5.34 -11.66
C GLN A 137 7.13 4.03 -12.00
N ALA A 138 8.36 4.09 -12.55
CA ALA A 138 9.22 2.95 -12.84
C ALA A 138 8.47 1.79 -13.54
N CYS A 139 8.24 0.67 -12.85
CA CYS A 139 7.49 -0.47 -13.35
C CYS A 139 6.04 -0.12 -13.73
N LEU A 140 5.43 0.81 -12.99
CA LEU A 140 4.03 1.23 -13.16
C LEU A 140 3.82 2.07 -14.43
N ASN A 141 4.89 2.52 -15.11
CA ASN A 141 4.77 3.15 -16.43
C ASN A 141 4.20 2.19 -17.48
N CYS A 142 4.33 0.88 -17.26
CA CYS A 142 3.80 -0.15 -18.16
C CYS A 142 2.83 -1.11 -17.45
N HIS A 143 3.05 -1.38 -16.16
CA HIS A 143 2.22 -2.28 -15.35
C HIS A 143 1.24 -1.46 -14.49
N THR A 144 0.15 -0.98 -15.09
CA THR A 144 -0.81 -0.09 -14.41
C THR A 144 -1.80 -0.84 -13.52
N GLU A 145 -2.09 -2.10 -13.83
CA GLU A 145 -3.15 -2.89 -13.18
C GLU A 145 -2.61 -3.82 -12.08
N VAL A 146 -1.77 -3.29 -11.18
CA VAL A 146 -1.04 -4.09 -10.17
C VAL A 146 -1.92 -4.76 -9.10
N HIS A 147 -3.20 -4.39 -9.01
CA HIS A 147 -4.18 -5.03 -8.12
C HIS A 147 -4.97 -6.16 -8.83
N GLY A 148 -4.82 -6.30 -10.15
CA GLY A 148 -5.51 -7.29 -10.97
C GLY A 148 -6.11 -6.67 -12.23
N SER A 149 -6.29 -7.48 -13.28
CA SER A 149 -6.85 -7.06 -14.56
C SER A 149 -7.97 -7.99 -15.03
N ASN A 150 -9.02 -7.39 -15.61
CA ASN A 150 -10.11 -8.12 -16.29
C ASN A 150 -9.94 -8.16 -17.82
N HIS A 151 -8.89 -7.56 -18.37
CA HIS A 151 -8.67 -7.56 -19.81
C HIS A 151 -8.19 -8.96 -20.27
N PRO A 152 -8.67 -9.52 -21.40
CA PRO A 152 -8.25 -10.85 -21.87
C PRO A 152 -6.73 -11.03 -22.02
N SER A 153 -6.03 -9.97 -22.45
CA SER A 153 -4.56 -9.90 -22.52
C SER A 153 -3.88 -9.31 -21.26
N GLY A 154 -4.56 -9.30 -20.12
CA GLY A 154 -4.14 -8.68 -18.86
C GLY A 154 -3.17 -9.51 -18.03
N GLY A 155 -2.71 -10.67 -18.49
CA GLY A 155 -1.85 -11.59 -17.71
C GLY A 155 -0.50 -11.03 -17.28
N TYR A 156 -0.11 -9.85 -17.77
CA TYR A 156 1.06 -9.10 -17.31
C TYR A 156 0.71 -7.78 -16.61
N LEU A 157 -0.56 -7.55 -16.27
CA LEU A 157 -1.03 -6.39 -15.51
C LEU A 157 -0.74 -5.02 -16.17
N ARG A 158 -0.78 -4.98 -17.51
CA ARG A 158 -0.50 -3.77 -18.31
C ARG A 158 -1.75 -2.99 -18.73
N ARG A 159 -2.92 -3.63 -18.60
CA ARG A 159 -4.27 -3.15 -18.94
C ARG A 159 -5.28 -4.19 -18.52
#